data_AF-A0A1F5GPN0-F1
#
_entry.id   AF-A0A1F5GPN0-F1
#
_cell.length_a   1.000
_cell.length_b   1.000
_cell.length_c   1.000
_cell.angle_alpha   90.00
_cell.angle_beta   90.00
_cell.angle_gamma   90.00
#
_symmetry.space_group_name_H-M   'P 1'
#
loop_
_entity.id
_entity.type
_entity.pdbx_description
1 polymer ?
#
loop_
_entity_poly.entity_id
_entity_poly.type
_entity_poly.pdbx_seq_one_letter_code
_entity_poly.pdbx_strand_id
1 'polypeptide(L)'
;METEGRYQTLEAQRAVFLEKIIRPIVRKEHVYKAFKEVDRRQFVPQGKEEDAYKDKIIELDEGSSISSPSLVAQMIDHLKEIEARLIQITELPDEFYNSLE
;
A
#
# COMPACT_ATOMS: atom_id res chain seq x y z
N MET A 1 -21.19 -16.20 12.57
CA MET A 1 -20.16 -16.45 13.59
C MET A 1 -18.75 -16.51 12.99
N GLU A 2 -18.48 -17.30 11.94
CA GLU A 2 -17.14 -17.40 11.34
C GLU A 2 -16.62 -16.09 10.71
N THR A 3 -17.48 -15.38 9.97
CA THR A 3 -17.13 -14.11 9.32
C THR A 3 -16.74 -13.04 10.34
N GLU A 4 -17.50 -12.94 11.44
CA GLU A 4 -17.30 -11.93 12.49
C GLU A 4 -15.98 -12.15 13.25
N GLY A 5 -15.62 -13.42 13.52
CA GLY A 5 -14.29 -13.76 14.07
C GLY A 5 -13.14 -13.44 13.11
N ARG A 6 -13.35 -13.64 11.80
CA ARG A 6 -12.35 -13.31 10.76
C ARG A 6 -12.13 -11.80 10.65
N TYR A 7 -13.21 -11.00 10.68
CA TYR A 7 -13.12 -9.54 10.68
C TYR A 7 -12.37 -9.00 11.89
N GLN A 8 -12.67 -9.50 13.10
CA GLN A 8 -11.97 -9.10 14.33
C GLN A 8 -10.46 -9.41 14.26
N THR A 9 -10.10 -10.54 13.63
CA THR A 9 -8.70 -10.93 13.44
C THR A 9 -7.96 -10.00 12.47
N LEU A 10 -8.62 -9.58 11.39
CA LEU A 10 -8.04 -8.65 10.41
C LEU A 10 -7.84 -7.23 10.99
N GLU A 11 -8.77 -6.75 11.81
CA GLU A 11 -8.59 -5.45 12.49
C GLU A 11 -7.44 -5.49 13.51
N ALA A 12 -7.28 -6.60 14.23
CA ALA A 12 -6.12 -6.79 15.10
C ALA A 12 -4.81 -6.83 14.30
N GLN A 13 -4.78 -7.53 13.16
CA GLN A 13 -3.63 -7.53 12.25
C GLN A 13 -3.32 -6.12 11.72
N ARG A 14 -4.35 -5.33 11.40
CA ARG A 14 -4.21 -3.95 10.95
C ARG A 14 -3.53 -3.07 11.99
N ALA A 15 -3.95 -3.17 13.26
CA ALA A 15 -3.33 -2.43 14.35
C ALA A 15 -1.84 -2.79 14.52
N VAL A 16 -1.52 -4.10 14.48
CA VAL A 16 -0.13 -4.57 14.52
C VAL A 16 0.67 -4.06 13.32
N PHE A 17 0.10 -4.11 12.12
CA PHE A 17 0.71 -3.61 10.89
C PHE A 17 1.07 -2.13 10.98
N LEU A 18 0.15 -1.29 11.46
CA LEU A 18 0.39 0.13 11.63
C LEU A 18 1.55 0.41 12.60
N GLU A 19 1.56 -0.25 13.75
CA GLU A 19 2.55 0.02 14.80
C GLU A 19 3.91 -0.66 14.55
N LYS A 20 3.94 -1.84 13.93
CA LYS A 20 5.17 -2.62 13.72
C LYS A 20 5.82 -2.41 12.36
N ILE A 21 5.05 -2.10 11.33
CA ILE A 21 5.57 -1.97 9.96
C ILE A 21 5.62 -0.49 9.57
N ILE A 22 4.51 0.25 9.69
CA ILE A 22 4.45 1.61 9.15
C ILE A 22 5.10 2.64 10.08
N ARG A 23 4.75 2.64 11.38
CA ARG A 23 5.21 3.65 12.33
C ARG A 23 6.74 3.79 12.41
N PRO A 24 7.54 2.70 12.38
CA PRO A 24 9.00 2.83 12.43
C PRO A 24 9.64 3.44 11.17
N ILE A 25 8.93 3.44 10.04
CA ILE A 25 9.45 3.85 8.73
C ILE A 25 9.12 5.32 8.45
N VAL A 26 7.94 5.76 8.85
CA VAL A 26 7.40 7.08 8.52
C VAL A 26 7.82 8.14 9.55
N ARG A 27 8.39 9.26 9.08
CA ARG A 27 8.78 10.39 9.93
C ARG A 27 7.70 11.45 10.02
N LYS A 28 6.94 11.65 8.94
CA LYS A 28 5.88 12.65 8.84
C LYS A 28 4.56 12.12 9.37
N GLU A 29 4.00 12.83 10.36
CA GLU A 29 2.76 12.38 11.02
C GLU A 29 1.56 12.29 10.06
N HIS A 30 1.45 13.20 9.08
CA HIS A 30 0.36 13.15 8.10
C HIS A 30 0.42 11.89 7.22
N VAL A 31 1.61 11.37 6.92
CA VAL A 31 1.78 10.11 6.17
C VAL A 31 1.31 8.94 7.03
N TYR A 32 1.68 8.91 8.31
CA TYR A 32 1.20 7.87 9.23
C TYR A 32 -0.33 7.88 9.35
N LYS A 33 -0.91 9.08 9.45
CA LYS A 33 -2.37 9.27 9.47
C LYS A 33 -3.04 8.73 8.20
N ALA A 34 -2.45 8.95 7.02
CA ALA A 34 -2.97 8.41 5.76
C ALA A 34 -3.03 6.87 5.79
N PHE A 35 -2.00 6.18 6.29
CA PHE A 35 -2.04 4.73 6.47
C PHE A 35 -3.11 4.26 7.47
N LYS A 36 -3.45 5.08 8.47
CA LYS A 36 -4.55 4.80 9.42
C LYS A 36 -5.94 5.02 8.82
N GLU A 37 -6.08 5.95 7.88
CA GLU A 37 -7.37 6.28 7.26
C GLU A 37 -7.69 5.37 6.07
N VAL A 38 -6.67 4.96 5.31
CA VAL A 38 -6.84 4.07 4.15
C VAL A 38 -6.73 2.61 4.58
N ASP A 39 -7.77 1.81 4.33
CA ASP A 39 -7.71 0.36 4.52
C ASP A 39 -7.16 -0.33 3.27
N ARG A 40 -5.89 -0.76 3.32
CA ARG A 40 -5.22 -1.49 2.23
C ARG A 40 -5.98 -2.74 1.78
N ARG A 41 -6.73 -3.41 2.66
CA ARG A 41 -7.53 -4.61 2.32
C ARG A 41 -8.53 -4.34 1.19
N GLN A 42 -9.02 -3.10 1.06
CA GLN A 42 -9.99 -2.72 0.03
C GLN A 42 -9.40 -2.72 -1.39
N PHE A 43 -8.08 -2.77 -1.52
CA PHE A 43 -7.36 -2.71 -2.79
C PHE A 43 -6.76 -4.06 -3.20
N VAL A 44 -6.91 -5.08 -2.35
CA VAL A 44 -6.33 -6.42 -2.56
C VAL A 44 -7.34 -7.31 -3.30
N PRO A 45 -6.91 -8.17 -4.24
CA PRO A 45 -7.79 -9.12 -4.90
C PRO A 45 -8.51 -10.06 -3.91
N GLN A 46 -9.70 -10.50 -4.29
CA GLN A 46 -10.49 -11.42 -3.48
C GLN A 46 -9.69 -12.69 -3.15
N GLY A 47 -9.72 -13.11 -1.88
CA GLY A 47 -9.01 -14.29 -1.40
C GLY A 47 -7.56 -14.03 -0.97
N LYS A 48 -7.04 -12.81 -1.16
CA LYS A 48 -5.70 -12.39 -0.68
C LYS A 48 -5.77 -11.44 0.51
N GLU A 49 -6.93 -11.24 1.14
CA GLU A 49 -7.12 -10.24 2.21
C GLU A 49 -6.20 -10.46 3.43
N GLU A 50 -5.83 -11.70 3.71
CA GLU A 50 -4.89 -12.06 4.78
C GLU A 50 -3.47 -11.57 4.53
N ASP A 51 -3.16 -11.20 3.29
CA ASP A 51 -1.87 -10.63 2.90
C ASP A 51 -1.86 -9.10 2.96
N ALA A 52 -3.01 -8.45 3.12
CA ALA A 52 -3.14 -6.99 3.08
C ALA A 52 -2.25 -6.26 4.10
N TYR A 53 -2.01 -6.89 5.25
CA TYR A 53 -1.26 -6.33 6.38
C TYR A 53 0.13 -6.94 6.57
N LYS A 54 0.60 -7.71 5.57
CA LYS A 54 1.97 -8.21 5.52
C LYS A 54 2.82 -7.25 4.71
N ASP A 55 4.09 -7.07 5.10
CA ASP A 55 5.01 -6.23 4.34
C ASP A 55 5.55 -6.96 3.11
N LYS A 56 4.69 -7.18 2.11
CA LYS A 56 5.03 -7.88 0.87
C LYS A 56 4.30 -7.33 -0.34
N ILE A 57 4.84 -7.65 -1.51
CA ILE A 57 4.17 -7.41 -2.79
C ILE A 57 2.95 -8.34 -2.90
N ILE A 58 1.88 -7.82 -3.48
CA ILE A 58 0.69 -8.60 -3.82
C ILE A 58 0.48 -8.48 -5.32
N GLU A 59 0.66 -9.59 -6.03
CA GLU A 59 0.37 -9.66 -7.48
C GLU A 59 -1.10 -9.38 -7.74
N LEU A 60 -1.34 -8.49 -8.70
CA LEU A 60 -2.64 -8.23 -9.31
C LEU A 60 -2.73 -9.04 -10.62
N ASP A 61 -3.84 -8.87 -11.32
CA ASP A 61 -3.97 -9.40 -12.67
C ASP A 61 -3.13 -8.56 -13.67
N GLU A 62 -2.96 -9.10 -14.87
CA GLU A 62 -2.30 -8.41 -16.00
C GLU A 62 -0.83 -8.01 -15.75
N GLY A 63 -0.15 -8.71 -14.84
CA GLY A 63 1.28 -8.54 -14.57
C GLY A 63 1.63 -7.30 -13.73
N SER A 64 0.62 -6.63 -13.17
CA SER A 64 0.81 -5.52 -12.22
C SER A 64 0.84 -6.03 -10.78
N SER A 65 1.31 -5.19 -9.85
CA SER A 65 1.35 -5.56 -8.43
C SER A 65 1.13 -4.36 -7.51
N ILE A 66 0.61 -4.64 -6.31
CA ILE A 66 0.60 -3.68 -5.21
C ILE A 66 1.96 -3.75 -4.52
N SER A 67 2.71 -2.65 -4.56
CA SER A 67 3.99 -2.51 -3.86
C SER A 67 3.88 -2.82 -2.36
N SER A 68 4.99 -3.24 -1.74
CA SER A 68 5.02 -3.48 -0.31
C SER A 68 4.68 -2.21 0.48
N PRO A 69 3.97 -2.32 1.60
CA PRO A 69 3.67 -1.18 2.46
C PRO A 69 4.90 -0.36 2.86
N SER A 70 6.02 -1.00 3.20
CA SER A 70 7.26 -0.31 3.55
C SER A 70 7.83 0.52 2.41
N LEU A 71 7.72 0.05 1.17
CA LEU A 71 8.17 0.79 0.00
C LEU A 71 7.30 2.03 -0.21
N VAL A 72 5.97 1.87 -0.19
CA VAL A 72 5.03 3.00 -0.33
C VAL A 72 5.23 4.03 0.78
N ALA A 73 5.38 3.58 2.03
CA ALA A 73 5.62 4.45 3.18
C ALA A 73 6.89 5.29 2.99
N GLN A 74 7.99 4.67 2.57
CA GLN A 74 9.23 5.40 2.26
C GLN A 74 9.04 6.39 1.12
N MET A 75 8.42 5.97 0.01
CA MET A 75 8.20 6.84 -1.15
C MET A 75 7.46 8.11 -0.75
N ILE A 76 6.32 7.97 -0.07
CA ILE A 76 5.49 9.12 0.33
C ILE A 76 6.19 9.96 1.40
N ASP A 77 6.88 9.36 2.37
CA ASP A 77 7.61 10.11 3.40
C ASP A 77 8.78 10.93 2.81
N HIS A 78 9.38 10.48 1.71
CA HIS A 78 10.46 11.20 1.00
C HIS A 78 9.95 12.26 0.02
N LEU A 79 8.70 12.18 -0.45
CA LEU A 79 8.13 13.22 -1.30
C LEU A 79 8.14 14.56 -0.54
N LYS A 80 8.73 15.58 -1.14
CA LYS A 80 8.67 16.93 -0.57
C LYS A 80 7.23 17.41 -0.61
N GLU A 81 6.79 18.08 0.45
CA GLU A 81 5.52 18.81 0.47
C GLU A 81 5.64 19.97 -0.51
N ILE A 82 5.32 19.71 -1.76
CA ILE A 82 5.02 20.74 -2.75
C ILE A 82 3.50 20.90 -2.66
N GLU A 83 2.93 22.08 -2.95
CA GLU A 83 1.53 22.15 -3.40
C GLU A 83 1.42 21.29 -4.67
N ALA A 84 1.33 19.98 -4.47
CA ALA A 84 1.75 19.00 -5.45
C ALA A 84 0.54 18.60 -6.26
N ARG A 85 0.56 18.94 -7.54
CA ARG A 85 -0.16 18.16 -8.53
C ARG A 85 0.56 16.81 -8.63
N LEU A 86 0.14 15.84 -7.81
CA LEU A 86 0.69 14.48 -7.84
C LEU A 86 0.23 13.81 -9.14
N ILE A 87 1.17 13.32 -9.93
CA ILE A 87 0.89 12.50 -11.10
C ILE A 87 1.27 11.06 -10.75
N GLN A 88 0.26 10.20 -10.63
CA GLN A 88 0.47 8.76 -10.60
C GLN A 88 0.56 8.26 -12.04
N ILE A 89 1.72 7.73 -12.41
CA ILE A 89 1.91 7.10 -13.72
C ILE A 89 1.36 5.68 -13.62
N THR A 90 0.20 5.44 -14.24
CA THR A 90 -0.41 4.10 -14.33
C THR A 90 0.06 3.32 -15.54
N GLU A 91 0.52 4.04 -16.58
CA GLU A 91 1.04 3.49 -17.83
C GLU A 91 2.23 4.33 -18.28
N LEU A 92 3.27 3.70 -18.81
CA LEU A 92 4.36 4.42 -19.48
C LEU A 92 3.91 4.80 -20.90
N PRO A 93 4.31 5.97 -21.42
CA PRO A 93 4.08 6.32 -22.83
C PRO A 93 4.64 5.25 -23.76
N ASP A 94 3.98 4.98 -24.88
CA ASP A 94 4.42 4.00 -25.90
C ASP A 94 5.89 4.21 -26.33
N GLU A 95 6.31 5.47 -26.36
CA GLU A 95 7.68 5.93 -26.67
C GLU A 95 8.74 5.32 -25.73
N PHE A 96 8.39 5.03 -24.47
CA PHE A 96 9.28 4.35 -23.53
C PHE A 96 9.46 2.87 -23.88
N TYR A 97 8.40 2.18 -24.32
CA TYR A 97 8.49 0.79 -24.75
C TYR A 97 9.30 0.63 -26.05
N ASN A 98 9.14 1.57 -26.98
CA ASN A 98 9.88 1.59 -28.25
C ASN A 98 11.38 1.88 -28.12
N SER A 99 11.86 2.23 -26.91
CA SER A 99 13.27 2.50 -26.63
C SER A 99 14.07 1.28 -26.12
N LEU A 100 13.39 0.14 -25.94
CA LEU A 100 13.96 -1.11 -25.45
C LEU A 100 14.27 -2.12 -26.57
N GLU A 101 14.05 -1.74 -27.84
CA GLU A 101 14.48 -2.45 -29.05
C GLU A 101 15.77 -1.84 -29.63
#